data_AF-A0A2E3RUF6-F1
#
_entry.id   AF-A0A2E3RUF6-F1
#
_cell.length_a   1.000
_cell.length_b   1.000
_cell.length_c   1.000
_cell.angle_alpha   90.00
_cell.angle_beta   90.00
_cell.angle_gamma   90.00
#
_symmetry.space_group_name_H-M   'P 1'
#
loop_
_entity.id
_entity.type
_entity.pdbx_description
1 polymer ?
#
loop_
_entity_poly.entity_id
_entity_poly.type
_entity_poly.pdbx_seq_one_letter_code
_entity_poly.pdbx_strand_id
1 'polypeptide(L)'
;MTAGPRLLSLVIMLALAPAAASAQVACIPPEEPYPYEPSDLDAELRQIVNEQYEDYVSGIEDYISCLETERVDAMQTADQVVQRWVRYFGDNAALHYEIQPDRDP
;
A
#
# COMPACT_ATOMS: atom_id res chain seq x y z
N MET A 1 29.08 41.90 -5.28
CA MET A 1 27.67 41.56 -5.01
C MET A 1 27.66 40.51 -3.91
N THR A 2 27.44 40.95 -2.67
CA THR A 2 27.46 40.09 -1.48
C THR A 2 26.13 39.36 -1.39
N ALA A 3 26.09 38.09 -1.83
CA ALA A 3 24.97 37.20 -1.53
C ALA A 3 24.94 37.00 -0.01
N GLY A 4 24.03 37.71 0.66
CA GLY A 4 23.95 37.75 2.12
C GLY A 4 23.58 36.38 2.73
N PRO A 5 23.90 36.16 4.02
CA PRO A 5 23.66 34.89 4.74
C PRO A 5 22.18 34.47 4.79
N ARG A 6 21.27 35.36 4.38
CA ARG A 6 19.83 35.12 4.23
C ARG A 6 19.51 34.16 3.08
N LEU A 7 20.25 34.20 1.97
CA LEU A 7 20.05 33.22 0.87
C LEU A 7 20.50 31.82 1.30
N LEU A 8 21.61 31.73 2.03
CA LEU A 8 22.11 30.46 2.55
C LEU A 8 21.11 29.83 3.54
N SER A 9 20.49 30.64 4.40
CA SER A 9 19.47 30.17 5.35
C SER A 9 18.20 29.64 4.67
N LEU A 10 17.77 30.24 3.56
CA LEU A 10 16.59 29.78 2.82
C LEU A 10 16.83 28.43 2.12
N VAL A 11 18.05 28.22 1.60
CA VAL A 11 18.45 26.97 0.94
C VAL A 11 18.56 25.83 1.96
N ILE A 12 19.06 26.11 3.16
CA ILE A 12 19.15 25.11 4.25
C ILE A 12 17.74 24.71 4.74
N MET A 13 16.81 25.65 4.84
CA MET A 13 15.42 25.35 5.23
C MET A 13 14.66 24.54 4.17
N LEU A 14 14.96 24.73 2.88
CA LEU A 14 14.32 23.97 1.78
C LEU A 14 14.88 22.55 1.64
N ALA A 15 16.12 22.31 2.08
CA ALA A 15 16.75 20.99 2.10
C ALA A 15 16.30 20.12 3.29
N LEU A 16 15.59 20.70 4.27
CA LEU A 16 15.01 20.03 5.43
C LEU A 16 13.51 19.74 5.25
N ALA A 17 12.98 19.80 4.02
CA ALA A 17 11.71 19.13 3.76
C ALA A 17 11.92 17.66 4.12
N PRO A 18 11.15 17.07 5.06
CA PRO A 18 11.21 15.64 5.27
C PRO A 18 10.93 15.03 3.90
N ALA A 19 11.94 14.38 3.31
CA ALA A 19 11.64 13.32 2.38
C ALA A 19 10.64 12.47 3.16
N ALA A 20 9.39 12.44 2.68
CA ALA A 20 8.43 11.51 3.22
C ALA A 20 9.08 10.14 3.00
N ALA A 21 9.79 9.67 4.01
CA ALA A 21 10.04 8.27 4.17
C ALA A 21 8.63 7.72 4.23
N SER A 22 8.15 7.19 3.11
CA SER A 22 7.07 6.24 3.16
C SER A 22 7.62 5.14 4.06
N ALA A 23 7.37 5.27 5.36
CA ALA A 23 7.18 4.09 6.17
C ALA A 23 6.23 3.27 5.32
N GLN A 24 6.72 2.15 4.78
CA GLN A 24 5.88 1.24 4.04
C GLN A 24 4.88 0.78 5.09
N VAL A 25 3.74 1.46 5.15
CA VAL A 25 2.64 1.07 5.99
C VAL A 25 2.20 -0.21 5.31
N ALA A 26 2.74 -1.33 5.79
CA ALA A 26 2.27 -2.61 5.33
C ALA A 26 0.76 -2.61 5.59
N CYS A 27 -0.05 -2.71 4.55
CA CYS A 27 -1.48 -2.84 4.72
C CYS A 27 -1.71 -4.13 5.51
N ILE A 28 -2.16 -4.01 6.76
CA ILE A 28 -2.41 -5.15 7.64
C ILE A 28 -3.90 -5.46 7.59
N PRO A 29 -4.31 -6.68 7.20
CA PRO A 29 -5.70 -7.06 7.26
C PRO A 29 -6.19 -7.11 8.72
N PRO A 30 -7.44 -6.72 9.00
CA PRO A 30 -8.03 -6.93 10.33
C PRO A 30 -8.19 -8.43 10.63
N GLU A 31 -8.28 -8.77 11.92
CA GLU A 31 -8.55 -10.14 12.35
C GLU A 31 -10.02 -10.49 12.06
N GLU A 32 -10.23 -11.63 11.39
CA GLU A 32 -11.58 -12.13 11.13
C GLU A 32 -12.26 -12.54 12.44
N PRO A 33 -13.51 -12.13 12.69
CA PRO A 33 -14.22 -12.55 13.88
C PRO A 33 -14.42 -14.08 13.85
N TYR A 34 -14.30 -14.73 15.01
CA TYR A 34 -14.51 -16.17 15.07
C TYR A 34 -15.94 -16.52 14.63
N PRO A 35 -16.14 -17.54 13.76
CA PRO A 35 -17.44 -17.85 13.17
C PRO A 35 -18.35 -18.61 14.15
N TYR A 36 -18.68 -17.96 15.26
CA TYR A 36 -19.56 -18.45 16.30
C TYR A 36 -20.93 -17.78 16.21
N GLU A 37 -21.98 -18.58 16.19
CA GLU A 37 -23.37 -18.10 16.23
C GLU A 37 -23.79 -17.90 17.69
N PRO A 38 -24.03 -16.64 18.14
CA PRO A 38 -24.41 -16.38 19.52
C PRO A 38 -25.87 -16.78 19.78
N SER A 39 -26.11 -17.44 20.90
CA SER A 39 -27.45 -17.80 21.37
C SER A 39 -28.36 -16.57 21.50
N ASP A 40 -29.62 -16.68 21.05
CA ASP A 40 -30.64 -15.63 21.25
C ASP A 40 -30.96 -15.35 22.72
N LEU A 41 -30.62 -16.29 23.62
CA LEU A 41 -30.91 -16.20 25.05
C LEU A 41 -29.81 -15.47 25.85
N ASP A 42 -28.68 -15.14 25.22
CA ASP A 42 -27.53 -14.49 25.85
C ASP A 42 -27.24 -13.14 25.19
N ALA A 43 -27.89 -12.08 25.70
CA ALA A 43 -27.78 -10.74 25.14
C ALA A 43 -26.37 -10.15 25.26
N GLU A 44 -25.63 -10.49 26.32
CA GLU A 44 -24.26 -10.01 26.53
C GLU A 44 -23.32 -10.63 25.50
N LEU A 45 -23.39 -11.96 25.32
CA LEU A 45 -22.61 -12.65 24.30
C LEU A 45 -22.91 -12.15 22.89
N ARG A 46 -24.18 -11.88 22.57
CA ARG A 46 -24.58 -11.30 21.29
C ARG A 46 -23.97 -9.93 21.05
N GLN A 47 -23.92 -9.08 22.07
CA GLN A 47 -23.30 -7.77 21.96
C GLN A 47 -21.80 -7.90 21.70
N ILE A 48 -21.09 -8.75 22.45
CA ILE A 48 -19.65 -8.99 22.27
C ILE A 48 -19.33 -9.53 20.88
N VAL A 49 -20.14 -10.46 20.37
CA VAL A 49 -19.98 -10.96 19.00
C VAL A 49 -20.25 -9.84 18.00
N ASN A 50 -21.32 -9.07 18.16
CA ASN A 50 -21.63 -7.96 17.26
C ASN A 50 -20.48 -6.92 17.19
N GLU A 51 -19.91 -6.54 18.33
CA GLU A 51 -18.78 -5.61 18.41
C GLU A 51 -17.55 -6.12 17.62
N GLN A 52 -17.24 -7.42 17.66
CA GLN A 52 -16.15 -7.99 16.87
C GLN A 52 -16.40 -7.89 15.36
N TYR A 53 -17.63 -8.07 14.91
CA TYR A 53 -17.98 -7.89 13.49
C TYR A 53 -17.92 -6.41 13.09
N GLU A 54 -18.35 -5.50 13.96
CA GLU A 54 -18.23 -4.06 13.75
C GLU A 54 -16.76 -3.64 13.60
N ASP A 55 -15.88 -4.11 14.49
CA ASP A 55 -14.44 -3.86 14.44
C ASP A 55 -13.82 -4.38 13.13
N TYR A 56 -14.19 -5.59 12.70
CA TYR A 56 -13.73 -6.14 11.42
C TYR A 56 -14.20 -5.32 10.22
N VAL A 57 -15.49 -4.96 10.19
CA VAL A 57 -16.08 -4.20 9.07
C VAL A 57 -15.45 -2.81 8.97
N SER A 58 -15.20 -2.15 10.10
CA SER A 58 -14.47 -0.88 10.09
C SER A 58 -13.01 -1.08 9.64
N GLY A 59 -12.33 -2.10 10.14
CA GLY A 59 -10.92 -2.35 9.83
C GLY A 59 -10.69 -2.76 8.37
N ILE A 60 -11.63 -3.46 7.74
CA ILE A 60 -11.47 -3.93 6.35
C ILE A 60 -11.59 -2.76 5.37
N GLU A 61 -12.38 -1.73 5.68
CA GLU A 61 -12.47 -0.51 4.87
C GLU A 61 -11.13 0.24 4.85
N ASP A 62 -10.50 0.41 6.02
CA ASP A 62 -9.17 1.02 6.14
C ASP A 62 -8.11 0.21 5.40
N TYR A 63 -8.16 -1.12 5.53
CA TYR A 63 -7.25 -2.02 4.82
C TYR A 63 -7.39 -1.91 3.29
N ILE A 64 -8.62 -1.90 2.77
CA ILE A 64 -8.88 -1.75 1.32
C ILE A 64 -8.39 -0.39 0.81
N SER A 65 -8.63 0.68 1.58
CA SER A 65 -8.15 2.03 1.25
C SER A 65 -6.61 2.10 1.15
N CYS A 66 -5.93 1.45 2.10
CA CYS A 66 -4.47 1.28 2.04
C CYS A 66 -4.03 0.55 0.78
N LEU A 67 -4.66 -0.59 0.46
CA LEU A 67 -4.32 -1.40 -0.71
C LEU A 67 -4.53 -0.65 -2.04
N GLU A 68 -5.58 0.17 -2.16
CA GLU A 68 -5.79 0.94 -3.38
C GLU A 68 -4.69 2.01 -3.57
N THR A 69 -4.22 2.60 -2.48
CA THR A 69 -3.08 3.53 -2.52
C THR A 69 -1.81 2.83 -3.00
N GLU A 70 -1.48 1.69 -2.38
CA GLU A 70 -0.32 0.87 -2.79
C GLU A 70 -0.44 0.40 -4.25
N ARG A 71 -1.65 0.05 -4.70
CA ARG A 71 -1.90 -0.33 -6.10
C ARG A 71 -1.58 0.81 -7.05
N VAL A 72 -2.08 2.01 -6.76
CA VAL A 72 -1.82 3.21 -7.58
C VAL A 72 -0.33 3.50 -7.65
N ASP A 73 0.37 3.45 -6.52
CA ASP A 73 1.80 3.73 -6.45
C ASP A 73 2.65 2.68 -7.18
N ALA A 74 2.29 1.40 -7.03
CA ALA A 74 2.93 0.31 -7.75
C ALA A 74 2.73 0.44 -9.26
N MET A 75 1.53 0.82 -9.72
CA MET A 75 1.25 1.04 -11.13
C MET A 75 2.06 2.21 -11.70
N GLN A 76 2.11 3.34 -10.99
CA GLN A 76 2.92 4.48 -11.41
C GLN A 76 4.41 4.11 -11.52
N THR A 77 4.91 3.36 -10.55
CA THR A 77 6.30 2.88 -10.54
C THR A 77 6.56 1.93 -11.70
N ALA A 78 5.64 0.97 -11.94
CA ALA A 78 5.73 0.04 -13.05
C ALA A 78 5.77 0.79 -14.39
N ASP A 79 4.89 1.76 -14.60
CA ASP A 79 4.87 2.59 -15.81
C ASP A 79 6.21 3.31 -16.03
N GLN A 80 6.75 3.92 -14.99
CA GLN A 80 8.04 4.61 -15.06
C GLN A 80 9.19 3.65 -15.41
N VAL A 81 9.19 2.46 -14.82
CA VAL A 81 10.24 1.45 -15.05
C VAL A 81 10.11 0.86 -16.45
N VAL A 82 8.91 0.51 -16.90
CA VAL A 82 8.65 -0.03 -18.24
C VAL A 82 9.01 0.99 -19.31
N GLN A 83 8.59 2.25 -19.17
CA GLN A 83 8.97 3.30 -20.12
C GLN A 83 10.48 3.49 -20.20
N ARG A 84 11.18 3.39 -19.06
CA ARG A 84 12.64 3.47 -19.01
C ARG A 84 13.29 2.26 -19.69
N TRP A 85 12.77 1.06 -19.46
CA TRP A 85 13.24 -0.17 -20.08
C TRP A 85 13.10 -0.09 -21.61
N VAL A 86 11.92 0.29 -22.12
CA VAL A 86 11.70 0.51 -23.56
C VAL A 86 12.63 1.57 -24.12
N ARG A 87 12.79 2.71 -23.42
CA ARG A 87 13.70 3.79 -23.86
C ARG A 87 15.15 3.30 -23.98
N TYR A 88 15.61 2.45 -23.08
CA TYR A 88 17.00 2.00 -23.03
C TYR A 88 17.30 0.86 -24.00
N PHE A 89 16.33 -0.02 -24.25
CA PHE A 89 16.59 -1.29 -24.94
C PHE A 89 15.83 -1.44 -26.26
N GLY A 90 14.85 -0.57 -26.56
CA GLY A 90 14.06 -0.62 -27.79
C GLY A 90 13.41 -2.00 -27.96
N ASP A 91 13.63 -2.63 -29.11
CA ASP A 91 13.10 -3.96 -29.41
C ASP A 91 13.62 -5.07 -28.48
N ASN A 92 14.75 -4.84 -27.79
CA ASN A 92 15.27 -5.78 -26.79
C ASN A 92 14.54 -5.67 -25.44
N ALA A 93 13.62 -4.72 -25.26
CA ALA A 93 12.74 -4.63 -24.09
C ALA A 93 11.58 -5.64 -24.20
N ALA A 94 11.90 -6.93 -24.22
CA ALA A 94 10.95 -8.02 -24.37
C ALA A 94 10.92 -8.92 -23.12
N LEU A 95 9.72 -9.33 -22.72
CA LEU A 95 9.56 -10.36 -21.68
C LEU A 95 9.79 -11.73 -22.33
N HIS A 96 10.75 -12.48 -21.79
CA HIS A 96 10.99 -13.86 -22.20
C HIS A 96 10.31 -14.78 -21.19
N TYR A 97 9.14 -15.30 -21.56
CA TYR A 97 8.46 -16.33 -20.79
C TYR A 97 8.94 -17.69 -21.27
N GLU A 98 9.60 -18.45 -20.41
CA GLU A 98 9.79 -19.88 -20.64
C GLU A 98 8.44 -20.56 -20.38
N ILE A 99 7.82 -21.09 -21.43
CA ILE A 99 6.63 -21.94 -21.27
C ILE A 99 7.09 -23.23 -20.60
N GLN A 100 6.79 -23.37 -19.32
CA GLN A 100 6.93 -24.65 -18.62
C GLN A 100 5.83 -25.57 -19.19
N PRO A 101 6.19 -26.66 -19.91
CA PRO A 101 5.19 -27.54 -20.51
C PRO A 101 4.46 -28.26 -19.38
N ASP A 102 3.22 -27.85 -19.18
CA ASP A 102 2.17 -28.57 -18.47
C ASP A 102 2.49 -28.98 -17.02
N ARG A 103 2.03 -28.17 -16.06
CA ARG A 103 1.66 -28.69 -14.74
C ARG A 103 0.15 -28.91 -14.80
N ASP A 104 -0.23 -30.12 -15.21
CA ASP A 104 -1.60 -30.64 -15.14
C ASP A 104 -2.13 -30.40 -13.71
N PRO A 105 -3.34 -29.83 -13.52
CA PRO A 105 -3.92 -29.53 -12.21
C PRO A 105 -4.03 -30.71 -11.24
#